data_AF-A0A7S2ENS6-F1
#
_entry.id   AF-A0A7S2ENS6-F1
#
_cell.length_a   1.000
_cell.length_b   1.000
_cell.length_c   1.000
_cell.angle_alpha   90.00
_cell.angle_beta   90.00
_cell.angle_gamma   90.00
#
_symmetry.space_group_name_H-M   'P 1'
#
loop_
_entity.id
_entity.type
_entity.pdbx_description
1 polymer ?
#
loop_
_entity_poly.entity_id
_entity_poly.type
_entity_poly.pdbx_seq_one_letter_code
_entity_poly.pdbx_strand_id
1 'polypeptide(L)'
;RLSDAALLGVLGGASRRLEAAVKRTKFTALGALALDADVRYFLSYGKERVSDTSELTASNVALYRACKPLARLGQISQLMGVDDLDDALDIISTGKRKGNWDLSLDDAKAFLNLRVDFEGRKVNELLRISEGDD
;
A
#
# COMPACT_ATOMS: atom_id res chain seq x y z
N ARG A 1 -15.63 -19.02 -9.29
CA ARG A 1 -14.70 -18.93 -10.45
C ARG A 1 -14.93 -17.68 -11.31
N LEU A 2 -16.07 -17.54 -12.01
CA LEU A 2 -16.43 -16.28 -12.70
C LEU A 2 -16.79 -15.15 -11.72
N SER A 3 -17.49 -15.48 -10.64
CA SER A 3 -17.80 -14.56 -9.53
C SER A 3 -16.56 -13.97 -8.89
N ASP A 4 -15.56 -14.80 -8.60
CA ASP A 4 -14.31 -14.36 -7.96
C ASP A 4 -13.49 -13.49 -8.91
N ALA A 5 -13.43 -13.84 -10.20
CA ALA A 5 -12.79 -13.00 -11.21
C ALA A 5 -13.47 -11.63 -11.35
N ALA A 6 -14.81 -11.59 -11.33
CA ALA A 6 -15.57 -10.35 -11.34
C ALA A 6 -15.31 -9.52 -10.07
N LEU A 7 -15.30 -10.16 -8.89
CA LEU A 7 -14.97 -9.52 -7.62
C LEU A 7 -13.55 -8.93 -7.64
N LEU A 8 -12.55 -9.69 -8.08
CA LEU A 8 -11.17 -9.21 -8.24
C LEU A 8 -11.09 -8.03 -9.21
N GLY A 9 -11.87 -8.05 -10.29
CA GLY A 9 -12.01 -6.92 -11.21
C GLY A 9 -12.55 -5.66 -10.54
N VAL A 10 -13.61 -5.79 -9.73
CA VAL A 10 -14.20 -4.69 -8.96
C VAL A 10 -13.22 -4.17 -7.90
N LEU A 11 -12.59 -5.07 -7.13
CA LEU A 11 -11.59 -4.73 -6.12
C LEU A 11 -10.41 -3.98 -6.76
N GLY A 12 -9.89 -4.47 -7.88
CA GLY A 12 -8.80 -3.82 -8.60
C GLY A 12 -9.19 -2.45 -9.15
N GLY A 13 -10.40 -2.30 -9.69
CA GLY A 13 -10.92 -1.02 -10.17
C GLY A 13 -11.15 0.00 -9.06
N ALA A 14 -11.69 -0.44 -7.92
CA ALA A 14 -11.82 0.40 -6.72
C ALA A 14 -10.45 0.79 -6.15
N SER A 15 -9.49 -0.14 -6.07
CA SER A 15 -8.14 0.14 -5.55
C SER A 15 -7.43 1.24 -6.33
N ARG A 16 -7.49 1.21 -7.68
CA ARG A 16 -6.92 2.26 -8.53
C ARG A 16 -7.56 3.63 -8.31
N ARG A 17 -8.88 3.65 -8.11
CA ARG A 17 -9.62 4.90 -7.83
C ARG A 17 -9.27 5.47 -6.45
N LEU A 18 -9.13 4.61 -5.45
CA LEU A 18 -8.66 4.98 -4.11
C LEU A 18 -7.23 5.51 -4.16
N GLU A 19 -6.30 4.84 -4.85
CA GLU A 19 -4.93 5.35 -5.04
C GLU A 19 -4.94 6.75 -5.68
N ALA A 20 -5.75 6.96 -6.72
CA ALA A 20 -5.87 8.27 -7.37
C ALA A 20 -6.43 9.35 -6.44
N ALA A 21 -7.35 9.00 -5.54
CA ALA A 21 -7.88 9.91 -4.52
C ALA A 21 -6.82 10.23 -3.44
N VAL A 22 -6.06 9.21 -2.99
CA VAL A 22 -4.95 9.37 -2.04
C VAL A 22 -3.93 10.36 -2.60
N LYS A 23 -3.51 10.21 -3.87
CA LYS A 23 -2.53 11.11 -4.53
C LYS A 23 -2.91 12.59 -4.55
N ARG A 24 -4.19 12.91 -4.34
CA ARG A 24 -4.72 14.28 -4.35
C ARG A 24 -5.02 14.83 -2.95
N THR A 25 -4.75 14.05 -1.92
CA THR A 25 -5.13 14.35 -0.54
C THR A 25 -3.90 14.57 0.32
N LYS A 26 -3.96 15.51 1.25
CA LYS A 26 -2.95 15.70 2.28
C LYS A 26 -3.39 14.99 3.56
N PHE A 27 -2.43 14.35 4.24
CA PHE A 27 -2.69 13.51 5.39
C PHE A 27 -1.95 14.04 6.61
N THR A 28 -2.64 14.10 7.75
CA THR A 28 -1.98 14.10 9.06
C THR A 28 -1.60 12.66 9.43
N ALA A 29 -0.78 12.48 10.47
CA ALA A 29 -0.50 11.15 11.02
C ALA A 29 -1.78 10.35 11.33
N LEU A 30 -2.75 10.99 12.00
CA LEU A 30 -4.05 10.37 12.29
C LEU A 30 -4.85 10.06 11.01
N GLY A 31 -4.80 10.94 10.01
CA GLY A 31 -5.45 10.69 8.72
C GLY A 31 -4.85 9.51 7.97
N ALA A 32 -3.53 9.32 8.06
CA ALA A 32 -2.87 8.16 7.47
C ALA A 32 -3.21 6.86 8.21
N LEU A 33 -3.34 6.90 9.53
CA LEU A 33 -3.83 5.76 10.32
C LEU A 33 -5.27 5.38 9.94
N ALA A 34 -6.14 6.37 9.72
CA ALA A 34 -7.50 6.14 9.24
C ALA A 34 -7.51 5.51 7.84
N LEU A 35 -6.66 5.99 6.92
CA LEU A 35 -6.49 5.38 5.60
C LEU A 35 -6.08 3.91 5.70
N ASP A 36 -5.15 3.56 6.59
CA ASP A 36 -4.74 2.18 6.80
C ASP A 36 -5.87 1.30 7.35
N ALA A 37 -6.67 1.82 8.29
CA ALA A 37 -7.86 1.12 8.79
C ALA A 37 -8.87 0.86 7.66
N ASP A 38 -9.13 1.84 6.81
CA ASP A 38 -10.05 1.73 5.67
C ASP A 38 -9.56 0.72 4.62
N VAL A 39 -8.25 0.72 4.31
CA VAL A 39 -7.65 -0.23 3.37
C VAL A 39 -7.70 -1.66 3.92
N ARG A 40 -7.43 -1.84 5.22
CA ARG A 40 -7.58 -3.16 5.90
C ARG A 40 -9.03 -3.63 5.90
N TYR A 41 -9.99 -2.74 6.15
CA TYR A 41 -11.41 -3.06 6.06
C TYR A 41 -11.79 -3.49 4.63
N PHE A 42 -11.33 -2.74 3.63
CA PHE A 42 -11.57 -3.06 2.23
C PHE A 42 -10.98 -4.41 1.80
N LEU A 43 -9.79 -4.75 2.32
CA LEU A 43 -9.19 -6.07 2.13
C LEU A 43 -10.05 -7.18 2.75
N SER A 44 -10.47 -7.02 4.00
CA SER A 44 -11.34 -7.98 4.71
C SER A 44 -12.67 -8.17 3.99
N TYR A 45 -13.30 -7.09 3.52
CA TYR A 45 -14.51 -7.12 2.70
C TYR A 45 -14.34 -8.00 1.46
N GLY A 46 -13.18 -7.89 0.79
CA GLY A 46 -12.83 -8.71 -0.36
C GLY A 46 -12.73 -10.19 0.01
N LYS A 47 -12.01 -10.51 1.10
CA LYS A 47 -11.82 -11.89 1.57
C LYS A 47 -13.12 -12.59 1.92
N GLU A 48 -14.02 -11.90 2.61
CA GLU A 48 -15.34 -12.43 3.02
C GLU A 48 -16.25 -12.78 1.83
N ARG A 49 -15.99 -12.24 0.63
CA ARG A 49 -16.85 -12.36 -0.55
C ARG A 49 -16.27 -13.25 -1.64
N VAL A 50 -15.01 -13.65 -1.53
CA VAL A 50 -14.48 -14.71 -2.38
C VAL A 50 -15.07 -16.04 -1.92
N SER A 51 -15.43 -16.92 -2.86
CA SER A 51 -15.98 -18.24 -2.52
C SER A 51 -15.13 -18.99 -1.49
N ASP A 52 -15.77 -19.59 -0.48
CA ASP A 52 -15.13 -20.28 0.69
C ASP A 52 -14.11 -21.37 0.34
N THR A 53 -14.10 -21.85 -0.90
CA THR A 53 -13.14 -22.86 -1.40
C THR A 53 -11.86 -22.26 -1.99
N SER A 54 -11.66 -20.94 -1.88
CA SER A 54 -10.51 -20.24 -2.44
C SER A 54 -9.42 -19.97 -1.41
N GLU A 55 -8.16 -20.26 -1.74
CA GLU A 55 -6.98 -19.85 -0.95
C GLU A 55 -6.93 -18.32 -0.67
N LEU A 56 -7.68 -17.54 -1.46
CA LEU A 56 -7.82 -16.10 -1.32
C LEU A 56 -8.51 -15.68 -0.01
N THR A 57 -9.41 -16.52 0.53
CA THR A 57 -10.10 -16.24 1.80
C THR A 57 -9.17 -16.44 3.00
N ALA A 58 -8.23 -17.38 2.89
CA ALA A 58 -7.32 -17.73 3.99
C ALA A 58 -6.12 -16.76 4.15
N SER A 59 -5.68 -16.10 3.07
CA SER A 59 -4.42 -15.35 3.09
C SER A 59 -4.48 -14.01 2.38
N ASN A 60 -4.06 -12.94 3.08
CA ASN A 60 -3.90 -11.61 2.49
C ASN A 60 -2.87 -11.64 1.34
N VAL A 61 -1.83 -12.45 1.48
CA VAL A 61 -0.79 -12.62 0.46
C VAL A 61 -1.37 -13.24 -0.82
N ALA A 62 -2.25 -14.23 -0.68
CA ALA A 62 -2.92 -14.84 -1.84
C ALA A 62 -3.81 -13.83 -2.57
N LEU A 63 -4.60 -13.05 -1.82
CA LEU A 63 -5.45 -12.00 -2.40
C LEU A 63 -4.65 -10.88 -3.07
N TYR A 64 -3.55 -10.44 -2.45
CA TYR A 64 -2.64 -9.46 -3.05
C TYR A 64 -1.94 -9.98 -4.31
N ARG A 65 -1.58 -11.28 -4.36
CA ARG A 65 -1.05 -11.89 -5.59
C ARG A 65 -2.09 -11.90 -6.71
N ALA A 66 -3.35 -12.20 -6.40
CA ALA A 66 -4.45 -12.22 -7.35
C ALA A 66 -4.93 -10.81 -7.78
N CYS A 67 -4.75 -9.80 -6.93
CA CYS A 67 -5.18 -8.42 -7.19
C CYS A 67 -4.04 -7.43 -6.91
N LYS A 68 -3.17 -7.24 -7.92
CA LYS A 68 -2.00 -6.33 -7.84
C LYS A 68 -2.36 -4.89 -7.47
N PRO A 69 -3.44 -4.27 -7.99
CA PRO A 69 -3.81 -2.92 -7.56
C PRO A 69 -4.16 -2.82 -6.08
N LEU A 70 -4.77 -3.87 -5.52
CA LEU A 70 -5.09 -3.92 -4.09
C LEU A 70 -3.83 -4.11 -3.24
N ALA A 71 -2.89 -4.94 -3.71
CA ALA A 71 -1.56 -5.10 -3.08
C ALA A 71 -0.81 -3.77 -3.00
N ARG A 72 -0.80 -3.03 -4.12
CA ARG A 72 -0.17 -1.72 -4.19
C ARG A 72 -0.84 -0.71 -3.24
N LEU A 73 -2.17 -0.70 -3.17
CA LEU A 73 -2.89 0.14 -2.20
C LEU A 73 -2.55 -0.21 -0.74
N GLY A 74 -2.39 -1.50 -0.42
CA GLY A 74 -1.94 -1.95 0.89
C GLY A 74 -0.51 -1.51 1.23
N GLN A 75 0.41 -1.53 0.25
CA GLN A 75 1.76 -1.00 0.44
C GLN A 75 1.76 0.51 0.67
N ILE A 76 0.89 1.25 -0.04
CA ILE A 76 0.71 2.69 0.16
C ILE A 76 0.21 2.97 1.58
N SER A 77 -0.81 2.25 2.07
CA SER A 77 -1.34 2.49 3.42
C SER A 77 -0.30 2.16 4.49
N GLN A 78 0.45 1.07 4.32
CA GLN A 78 1.54 0.71 5.22
C GLN A 78 2.65 1.77 5.24
N LEU A 79 3.07 2.26 4.06
CA LEU A 79 4.07 3.32 3.95
C LEU A 79 3.60 4.62 4.59
N MET A 80 2.35 5.00 4.33
CA MET A 80 1.77 6.22 4.85
C MET A 80 1.55 6.16 6.35
N GLY A 81 1.43 4.96 6.94
CA GLY A 81 1.20 4.74 8.37
C GLY A 81 2.45 4.72 9.24
N VAL A 82 3.64 5.00 8.70
CA VAL A 82 4.88 5.11 9.50
C VAL A 82 4.82 6.28 10.47
N ASP A 83 5.35 6.07 11.66
CA ASP A 83 5.41 7.10 12.70
C ASP A 83 6.53 8.10 12.40
N ASP A 84 7.69 7.60 12.00
CA ASP A 84 8.84 8.41 11.57
C ASP A 84 9.30 8.08 10.14
N LEU A 85 10.20 8.91 9.61
CA LEU A 85 10.70 8.74 8.26
C LEU A 85 11.70 7.59 8.15
N ASP A 86 12.46 7.28 9.20
CA ASP A 86 13.47 6.23 9.20
C ASP A 86 12.82 4.83 9.09
N ASP A 87 11.67 4.63 9.74
CA ASP A 87 10.83 3.43 9.62
C ASP A 87 10.42 3.13 8.17
N ALA A 88 10.30 4.17 7.32
CA ALA A 88 9.93 3.99 5.92
C ALA A 88 10.99 3.19 5.14
N LEU A 89 12.28 3.43 5.41
CA LEU A 89 13.37 2.68 4.77
C LEU A 89 13.36 1.21 5.21
N ASP A 90 13.14 0.96 6.49
CA ASP A 90 13.10 -0.39 7.04
C ASP A 90 11.94 -1.20 6.46
N ILE A 91 10.78 -0.58 6.31
CA ILE A 91 9.61 -1.21 5.66
C ILE A 91 9.88 -1.49 4.19
N ILE A 92 10.44 -0.53 3.44
CA ILE A 92 10.78 -0.72 2.02
C ILE A 92 11.81 -1.84 1.86
N SER A 93 12.90 -1.79 2.62
CA SER A 93 14.01 -2.77 2.58
C SER A 93 13.53 -4.17 2.95
N THR A 94 12.79 -4.30 4.05
CA THR A 94 12.23 -5.58 4.51
C THR A 94 11.18 -6.11 3.53
N GLY A 95 10.35 -5.24 2.96
CA GLY A 95 9.37 -5.60 1.94
C GLY A 95 10.03 -6.12 0.66
N LYS A 96 11.08 -5.44 0.17
CA LYS A 96 11.88 -5.87 -1.00
C LYS A 96 12.53 -7.23 -0.75
N ARG A 97 13.20 -7.43 0.39
CA ARG A 97 13.81 -8.73 0.76
C ARG A 97 12.80 -9.88 0.81
N LYS A 98 11.56 -9.60 1.22
CA LYS A 98 10.46 -10.58 1.26
C LYS A 98 9.73 -10.75 -0.08
N GLY A 99 10.11 -10.00 -1.14
CA GLY A 99 9.46 -10.05 -2.45
C GLY A 99 8.02 -9.51 -2.46
N ASN A 100 7.65 -8.70 -1.46
CA ASN A 100 6.28 -8.23 -1.25
C ASN A 100 6.16 -6.70 -1.39
N TRP A 101 7.18 -6.03 -1.94
CA TRP A 101 7.20 -4.59 -2.18
C TRP A 101 7.33 -4.29 -3.66
N ASP A 102 6.44 -3.44 -4.19
CA ASP A 102 6.35 -3.13 -5.62
C ASP A 102 6.23 -1.60 -5.87
N LEU A 103 6.21 -0.78 -4.82
CA LEU A 103 6.31 0.68 -4.97
C LEU A 103 7.74 1.07 -5.35
N SER A 104 7.86 1.85 -6.42
CA SER A 104 9.12 2.52 -6.76
C SER A 104 9.52 3.52 -5.66
N LEU A 105 10.80 3.89 -5.60
CA LEU A 105 11.24 4.92 -4.66
C LEU A 105 10.60 6.28 -4.96
N ASP A 106 10.37 6.60 -6.23
CA ASP A 106 9.66 7.81 -6.64
C ASP A 106 8.20 7.81 -6.19
N ASP A 107 7.50 6.68 -6.29
CA ASP A 107 6.16 6.53 -5.74
C ASP A 107 6.18 6.70 -4.22
N ALA A 108 7.10 6.00 -3.53
CA ALA A 108 7.21 6.07 -2.08
C ALA A 108 7.43 7.52 -1.60
N LYS A 109 8.34 8.23 -2.27
CA LYS A 109 8.60 9.66 -2.07
C LYS A 109 7.36 10.51 -2.33
N ALA A 110 6.65 10.27 -3.42
CA ALA A 110 5.45 11.02 -3.76
C ALA A 110 4.36 10.86 -2.69
N PHE A 111 4.15 9.64 -2.17
CA PHE A 111 3.18 9.38 -1.10
C PHE A 111 3.63 9.96 0.24
N LEU A 112 4.87 9.77 0.67
CA LEU A 112 5.36 10.35 1.92
C LEU A 112 5.29 11.88 1.93
N ASN A 113 5.47 12.53 0.77
CA ASN A 113 5.27 13.99 0.62
C ASN A 113 3.79 14.45 0.74
N LEU A 114 2.84 13.53 0.87
CA LEU A 114 1.44 13.84 1.20
C LEU A 114 1.21 13.97 2.71
N ARG A 115 2.12 13.45 3.55
CA ARG A 115 2.09 13.65 5.01
C ARG A 115 2.50 15.08 5.34
N VAL A 116 1.61 15.84 5.98
CA VAL A 116 1.85 17.26 6.30
C VAL A 116 2.88 17.46 7.40
N ASP A 117 3.08 16.44 8.23
CA ASP A 117 4.06 16.40 9.30
C ASP A 117 5.46 15.97 8.84
N PHE A 118 5.59 15.45 7.62
CA PHE A 118 6.88 15.12 7.02
C PHE A 118 7.43 16.28 6.19
N GLU A 119 8.67 16.65 6.49
CA GLU A 119 9.37 17.68 5.74
C GLU A 119 9.84 17.12 4.40
N GLY A 120 9.28 17.62 3.29
CA GLY A 120 9.55 17.05 1.97
C GLY A 120 11.02 17.03 1.56
N ARG A 121 11.83 17.98 2.05
CA ARG A 121 13.29 17.95 1.85
C ARG A 121 13.92 16.71 2.48
N LYS A 122 13.56 16.37 3.72
CA LYS A 122 14.05 15.18 4.43
C LYS A 122 13.58 13.89 3.77
N VAL A 123 12.32 13.81 3.32
CA VAL A 123 11.81 12.68 2.52
C VAL A 123 12.69 12.46 1.28
N ASN A 124 13.01 13.55 0.58
CA ASN A 124 13.79 13.50 -0.64
C ASN A 124 15.25 13.13 -0.40
N GLU A 125 15.85 13.58 0.71
CA GLU A 125 17.21 13.22 1.12
C GLU A 125 17.29 11.76 1.54
N LEU A 126 16.37 11.29 2.38
CA LEU A 126 16.32 9.91 2.88
C LEU A 126 16.19 8.88 1.74
N LEU A 127 15.25 9.08 0.83
CA LEU A 127 14.99 8.13 -0.25
C LEU A 127 15.98 8.22 -1.43
N ARG A 128 16.99 9.09 -1.33
CA ARG A 128 18.12 9.16 -2.27
C ARG A 128 19.33 8.31 -1.84
N ILE A 129 19.28 7.67 -0.67
CA ILE A 129 20.45 6.97 -0.08
C ILE A 129 20.83 5.67 -0.83
N SER A 130 20.13 5.23 -1.89
CA SER A 130 20.38 3.92 -2.52
C SER A 130 21.17 3.91 -3.84
N GLU A 131 22.07 4.85 -4.13
CA GLU A 131 22.94 4.77 -5.32
C GLU A 131 24.40 4.40 -5.02
N GLY A 132 24.75 3.95 -3.81
CA GLY A 132 26.17 3.80 -3.46
C GLY A 132 26.58 2.82 -2.37
N ASP A 133 25.87 1.71 -2.17
CA ASP A 133 26.39 0.58 -1.38
C ASP A 133 25.96 -0.76 -2.03
N ASP A 134 26.68 -1.13 -3.09
CA ASP A 134 26.84 -2.52 -3.59
C ASP A 134 28.35 -2.76 -3.83
#